data_AF-A0A3A1QP91-F1
#
_entry.id   AF-A0A3A1QP91-F1
#
_cell.length_a   1.000
_cell.length_b   1.000
_cell.length_c   1.000
_cell.angle_alpha   90.00
_cell.angle_beta   90.00
_cell.angle_gamma   90.00
#
_symmetry.space_group_name_H-M   'P 1'
#
loop_
_entity.id
_entity.type
_entity.pdbx_description
1 polymer ?
#
loop_
_entity_poly.entity_id
_entity_poly.type
_entity_poly.pdbx_seq_one_letter_code
_entity_poly.pdbx_strand_id
1 'polypeptide(L)' 'MTEREMEEIFKLYGHSNMYEKLKNKLMLSSLLDDEGSELLESFFSSYDFRQGAAMSYEEFEFHIRVFKMLEKREVLPKVY' A
#
# COMPACT_ATOMS: atom_id res chain seq x y z
N MET A 1 3.35 -5.15 -10.16
CA MET A 1 1.97 -5.62 -9.82
C MET A 1 0.96 -5.24 -10.89
N THR A 2 -0.09 -6.02 -11.14
CA THR A 2 -1.18 -5.65 -12.07
C THR A 2 -2.30 -4.84 -11.37
N GLU A 3 -3.10 -4.12 -12.16
CA GLU A 3 -4.26 -3.36 -11.64
C GLU A 3 -5.25 -4.23 -10.85
N ARG A 4 -5.53 -5.44 -11.36
CA ARG A 4 -6.48 -6.36 -10.72
C ARG A 4 -5.97 -6.85 -9.38
N GLU A 5 -4.69 -7.19 -9.30
CA GLU A 5 -4.06 -7.62 -8.04
C GLU A 5 -4.11 -6.50 -6.99
N MET A 6 -3.82 -5.25 -7.38
CA MET A 6 -3.95 -4.11 -6.47
C MET A 6 -5.38 -3.95 -5.96
N GLU A 7 -6.37 -4.00 -6.85
CA GLU A 7 -7.78 -3.87 -6.46
C GLU A 7 -8.22 -4.97 -5.49
N GLU A 8 -7.80 -6.20 -5.73
CA GLU A 8 -8.09 -7.34 -4.86
C GLU A 8 -7.49 -7.17 -3.47
N ILE A 9 -6.21 -6.75 -3.37
CA ILE A 9 -5.56 -6.54 -2.07
C ILE A 9 -6.25 -5.41 -1.30
N PHE A 10 -6.49 -4.26 -1.92
CA PHE A 10 -7.19 -3.16 -1.24
C PHE A 10 -8.58 -3.58 -0.78
N LYS A 11 -9.28 -4.43 -1.55
CA LYS A 11 -10.59 -4.98 -1.17
C LYS A 11 -10.50 -5.96 0.00
N LEU A 12 -9.50 -6.84 0.01
CA LEU A 12 -9.26 -7.81 1.10
C LEU A 12 -9.05 -7.11 2.45
N TYR A 13 -8.31 -5.99 2.46
CA TYR A 13 -8.06 -5.21 3.69
C TYR A 13 -9.16 -4.17 4.00
N GLY A 14 -10.27 -4.15 3.24
CA GLY A 14 -11.39 -3.24 3.50
C GLY A 14 -11.17 -1.78 3.06
N HIS A 15 -10.18 -1.55 2.19
CA HIS A 15 -9.78 -0.24 1.69
C HIS A 15 -10.26 0.05 0.26
N SER A 16 -11.33 -0.61 -0.23
CA SER A 16 -11.87 -0.40 -1.59
C SER A 16 -12.17 1.07 -1.90
N ASN A 17 -12.74 1.82 -0.94
CA ASN A 17 -13.02 3.26 -1.12
C ASN A 17 -11.75 4.10 -1.24
N MET A 18 -10.63 3.67 -0.64
CA MET A 18 -9.34 4.31 -0.80
C MET A 18 -8.78 3.99 -2.18
N TYR A 19 -8.88 2.75 -2.62
CA TYR A 19 -8.44 2.34 -3.95
C TYR A 19 -9.12 3.15 -5.07
N GLU A 20 -10.43 3.35 -5.02
CA GLU A 20 -11.12 4.15 -6.04
C GLU A 20 -10.56 5.59 -6.16
N LYS A 21 -10.19 6.20 -5.03
CA LYS A 21 -9.63 7.55 -4.99
C LYS A 21 -8.18 7.60 -5.46
N LEU A 22 -7.42 6.54 -5.17
CA LEU A 22 -5.98 6.47 -5.44
C LEU A 22 -5.65 5.86 -6.81
N LYS A 23 -6.53 5.02 -7.37
CA LYS A 23 -6.34 4.23 -8.59
C LYS A 23 -5.73 5.04 -9.72
N ASN A 24 -6.30 6.19 -10.05
CA ASN A 24 -5.82 6.99 -11.19
C ASN A 24 -4.37 7.46 -11.00
N LYS A 25 -4.00 7.89 -9.80
CA LYS A 25 -2.62 8.31 -9.50
C LYS A 25 -1.68 7.11 -9.37
N LEU A 26 -2.16 6.00 -8.80
CA LEU A 26 -1.38 4.75 -8.69
C LEU A 26 -1.02 4.20 -10.07
N MET A 27 -1.96 4.14 -11.01
CA MET A 27 -1.71 3.67 -12.37
C MET A 27 -0.78 4.57 -13.18
N LEU A 28 -0.71 5.87 -12.84
CA LEU A 28 0.23 6.81 -13.46
C LEU A 28 1.60 6.79 -12.79
N SER A 29 1.71 6.19 -11.62
CA SER A 29 2.94 6.15 -10.84
C SER A 29 3.61 4.79 -10.97
N SER A 30 4.92 4.78 -11.21
CA SER A 30 5.73 3.56 -11.15
C SER A 30 6.06 3.11 -9.72
N LEU A 31 5.26 3.52 -8.73
CA LEU A 31 5.52 3.29 -7.30
C LEU A 31 5.51 1.79 -6.94
N LEU A 32 4.60 1.03 -7.60
CA LEU A 32 4.29 -0.37 -7.33
C LEU A 32 4.49 -1.28 -8.55
N ASP A 33 5.04 -0.75 -9.65
CA ASP A 33 5.25 -1.51 -10.89
C ASP A 33 6.23 -2.68 -10.67
N ASP A 34 7.35 -2.39 -10.01
CA ASP A 34 8.41 -3.36 -9.69
C ASP A 34 8.14 -4.16 -8.41
N GLU A 35 7.08 -3.84 -7.67
CA GLU A 35 6.79 -4.43 -6.37
C GLU A 35 5.75 -5.56 -6.48
N GLY A 36 5.91 -6.59 -5.66
CA GLY A 36 4.97 -7.70 -5.54
C GLY A 36 3.78 -7.36 -4.63
N SER A 37 2.70 -8.15 -4.73
CA SER A 37 1.50 -8.02 -3.87
C SER A 37 1.84 -8.09 -2.37
N GLU A 38 2.86 -8.88 -2.03
CA GLU A 38 3.39 -9.06 -0.67
C GLU A 38 3.75 -7.74 0.02
N LEU A 39 4.24 -6.74 -0.73
CA LEU A 39 4.57 -5.43 -0.17
C LEU A 39 3.31 -4.72 0.35
N LEU A 40 2.25 -4.71 -0.46
CA LEU A 40 0.98 -4.08 -0.07
C LEU A 40 0.31 -4.84 1.07
N GLU A 41 0.34 -6.17 1.03
CA GLU A 41 -0.19 -7.01 2.11
C GLU A 41 0.54 -6.73 3.43
N SER A 42 1.88 -6.69 3.40
CA SER A 42 2.71 -6.38 4.56
C SER A 42 2.49 -4.94 5.06
N PHE A 43 2.34 -4.00 4.13
CA PHE A 43 2.02 -2.61 4.45
C PHE A 43 0.66 -2.50 5.14
N PHE A 44 -0.39 -3.08 4.58
CA PHE A 44 -1.73 -3.01 5.18
C PHE A 44 -1.82 -3.77 6.51
N SER A 45 -1.09 -4.86 6.67
CA SER A 45 -1.01 -5.62 7.93
C SER A 45 -0.28 -4.85 9.04
N SER A 46 0.75 -4.09 8.69
CA SER A 46 1.57 -3.34 9.64
C SER A 46 1.07 -1.91 9.92
N TYR A 47 0.28 -1.35 9.01
CA TYR A 47 -0.16 0.03 9.07
C TYR A 47 -1.54 0.15 9.72
N ASP A 48 -1.60 0.82 10.87
CA ASP A 48 -2.87 1.12 11.53
C ASP A 48 -3.54 2.33 10.86
N PHE A 49 -4.41 2.06 9.89
CA PHE A 49 -5.31 3.08 9.35
C PHE A 49 -6.32 3.44 10.43
N ARG A 50 -6.15 4.59 11.07
CA ARG A 50 -7.18 5.18 11.93
C ARG A 50 -8.52 5.09 11.23
N GLN A 51 -9.43 4.26 11.78
CA GLN A 51 -10.68 3.89 11.12
C GLN A 51 -11.39 5.13 10.58
N GLY A 52 -11.66 5.14 9.27
CA GLY A 52 -12.40 6.21 8.60
C GLY A 52 -11.55 7.39 8.07
N ALA A 53 -10.23 7.39 8.27
CA ALA A 53 -9.37 8.40 7.64
C ALA A 53 -9.21 8.12 6.14
N ALA A 54 -9.76 9.02 5.30
CA ALA A 54 -9.41 9.05 3.89
C ALA A 54 -7.96 9.53 3.76
N MET A 55 -7.06 8.65 3.34
CA MET A 55 -5.66 8.99 3.06
C MET A 55 -5.56 9.58 1.65
N SER A 56 -4.82 10.68 1.52
CA SER A 56 -4.45 11.26 0.24
C SER A 56 -3.41 10.38 -0.47
N TYR A 57 -3.24 10.57 -1.78
CA TYR A 57 -2.21 9.85 -2.52
C TYR A 57 -0.81 10.19 -2.03
N GLU A 58 -0.58 11.47 -1.71
CA GLU A 58 0.70 11.97 -1.23
C GLU A 58 1.08 11.35 0.12
N GLU A 59 0.12 11.19 1.02
CA GLU A 59 0.32 10.46 2.29
C GLU A 59 0.61 8.98 2.03
N PHE A 60 -0.20 8.33 1.18
CA PHE A 60 -0.02 6.93 0.84
C PHE A 60 1.37 6.66 0.23
N GLU A 61 1.77 7.48 -0.73
CA GLU A 61 3.08 7.40 -1.37
C GLU A 61 4.21 7.56 -0.35
N PHE A 62 4.09 8.56 0.54
CA PHE A 62 5.09 8.78 1.59
C PHE A 62 5.21 7.57 2.51
N HIS A 63 4.08 7.02 2.98
CA HIS A 63 4.07 5.88 3.88
C HIS A 63 4.63 4.61 3.23
N ILE A 64 4.28 4.32 1.98
CA ILE A 64 4.87 3.21 1.23
C ILE A 64 6.37 3.40 1.03
N ARG A 65 6.83 4.60 0.65
CA ARG A 65 8.27 4.87 0.49
C ARG A 65 9.04 4.65 1.79
N VAL A 66 8.49 5.10 2.92
CA VAL A 66 9.06 4.87 4.24
C VAL A 66 9.06 3.38 4.58
N PHE A 67 7.95 2.67 4.32
CA PHE A 67 7.85 1.23 4.56
C PHE A 67 8.91 0.45 3.76
N LYS A 68 9.04 0.72 2.46
CA LYS A 68 10.09 0.15 1.59
C LYS A 68 11.50 0.45 2.12
N MET A 69 11.72 1.64 2.63
CA MET A 69 13.01 2.03 3.21
C MET A 69 13.31 1.26 4.51
N LEU A 70 12.29 1.00 5.34
CA LEU A 70 12.42 0.24 6.59
C LEU A 70 12.61 -1.26 6.32
N GLU A 71 11.89 -1.81 5.35
CA GLU A 71 12.02 -3.20 4.90
C GLU A 71 13.43 -3.48 4.35
N LYS A 72 13.95 -2.60 3.47
CA LYS A 72 15.33 -2.70 2.96
C LYS A 72 16.41 -2.61 4.03
N ARG A 73 16.10 -2.04 5.19
CA ARG A 73 17.02 -1.93 6.33
C ARG A 73 16.85 -3.06 7.36
N GLU A 74 15.99 -4.05 7.09
CA GLU A 74 15.65 -5.16 7.99
C GLU A 74 15.21 -4.71 9.40
N VAL A 75 14.68 -3.49 9.53
CA VAL A 75 14.30 -2.91 10.84
C VAL A 75 12.89 -3.33 11.24
N LEU A 76 12.08 -3.78 10.28
CA LEU A 76 10.72 -4.23 10.56
C LEU A 76 10.77 -5.63 11.20
N PRO A 77 10.09 -5.84 12.34
CA PRO A 77 10.00 -7.16 12.94
C PRO A 77 9.34 -8.12 11.94
N LYS A 78 9.99 -9.27 11.69
CA LYS A 78 9.41 -10.35 10.88
C LYS A 78 8.10 -10.78 11.54
N VAL A 79 6.98 -10.51 10.88
CA VAL A 79 5.67 -11.01 11.32
C VAL A 79 5.67 -12.50 10.93
N TYR A 80 5.79 -13.37 11.93
CA TYR A 80 5.75 -14.84 11.81
C TYR A 80 4.32 -15.35 11.93
#